data_AF-X6M8T0-F1
#
_entry.id   AF-X6M8T0-F1
#
_cell.length_a   1.000
_cell.length_b   1.000
_cell.length_c   1.000
_cell.angle_alpha   90.00
_cell.angle_beta   90.00
_cell.angle_gamma   90.00
#
_symmetry.space_group_name_H-M   'P 1'
#
loop_
_entity.id
_entity.type
_entity.pdbx_description
1 polymer ?
#
loop_
_entity_poly.entity_id
_entity_poly.type
_entity_poly.pdbx_seq_one_letter_code
_entity_poly.pdbx_strand_id
1 'polypeptide(L)'
;VQFLDTQYRMHRALTEFSSMEFYGGQLKTAKSLRRDMPKGFPWPIKDYPLCFIHVDGFHESRNVWMSTENEKEAHLIVNIASMLFQQNWRNGRVTIITPYRAQRENIEDKLNSLCGGYHKQCEVIIFSAVRANDMNSIGFLKERPRVNVMLTRPKSGLIVVGNLHTLSKEILWNKWLTHVVVKNKSFVDSRVLEQNTDLNISTK
;
A
#
# COMPACT_ATOMS: atom_id res chain seq x y z
N VAL A 1 25.38 -1.87 20.56
CA VAL A 1 25.04 -2.27 19.18
C VAL A 1 25.37 -1.10 18.26
N GLN A 2 26.19 -1.31 17.23
CA GLN A 2 26.56 -0.26 16.28
C GLN A 2 25.44 -0.09 15.24
N PHE A 3 25.01 1.15 15.00
CA PHE A 3 24.00 1.46 13.97
C PHE A 3 24.62 1.28 12.58
N LEU A 4 24.02 0.42 11.76
CA LEU A 4 24.35 0.30 10.34
C LEU A 4 23.54 1.32 9.56
N ASP A 5 24.20 2.34 9.01
CA ASP A 5 23.56 3.50 8.41
C ASP A 5 23.20 3.33 6.93
N THR A 6 23.56 2.20 6.30
CA THR A 6 23.39 2.01 4.86
C THR A 6 22.50 0.80 4.55
N GLN A 7 21.42 1.02 3.80
CA GLN A 7 20.49 -0.01 3.34
C GLN A 7 20.72 -0.38 1.87
N TYR A 8 20.59 -1.67 1.57
CA TYR A 8 20.86 -2.28 0.25
C TYR A 8 19.61 -2.98 -0.34
N ARG A 9 18.43 -2.68 0.19
CA ARG A 9 17.20 -3.43 -0.08
C ARG A 9 16.19 -2.63 -0.89
N MET A 10 15.75 -1.49 -0.37
CA MET A 10 14.59 -0.74 -0.81
C MET A 10 14.95 0.35 -1.84
N HIS A 11 14.04 0.62 -2.76
CA HIS A 11 14.11 1.80 -3.62
C HIS A 11 14.27 3.07 -2.76
N ARG A 12 15.04 4.06 -3.26
CA ARG A 12 15.37 5.28 -2.49
C ARG A 12 14.11 6.02 -2.02
N ALA A 13 13.13 6.19 -2.91
CA ALA A 13 11.86 6.85 -2.58
C ALA A 13 11.10 6.19 -1.42
N LEU A 14 11.18 4.86 -1.28
CA LEU A 14 10.53 4.13 -0.17
C LEU A 14 11.22 4.38 1.18
N THR A 15 12.52 4.70 1.15
CA THR A 15 13.36 4.82 2.34
C THR A 15 13.29 6.21 2.95
N GLU A 16 13.02 7.25 2.15
CA GLU A 16 13.18 8.65 2.52
C GLU A 16 12.35 9.03 3.75
N PHE A 17 11.05 8.74 3.74
CA PHE A 17 10.19 9.02 4.89
C PHE A 17 10.66 8.27 6.15
N SER A 18 10.90 6.97 6.03
CA SER A 18 11.28 6.15 7.18
C SER A 18 12.61 6.58 7.78
N SER A 19 13.59 6.95 6.93
CA SER A 19 14.87 7.50 7.37
C SER A 19 14.68 8.75 8.23
N MET A 20 13.89 9.71 7.75
CA MET A 20 13.64 10.96 8.48
C MET A 20 12.81 10.75 9.75
N GLU A 21 11.73 9.97 9.68
CA GLU A 21 10.77 9.86 10.78
C GLU A 21 11.21 8.86 11.87
N PHE A 22 11.95 7.81 11.54
CA PHE A 22 12.34 6.77 12.51
C PHE A 22 13.84 6.68 12.79
N TYR A 23 14.70 7.21 11.92
CA TYR A 23 16.16 7.06 12.01
C TYR A 23 16.90 8.41 12.00
N GLY A 24 16.22 9.53 12.26
CA GLY A 24 16.84 10.86 12.35
C GLY A 24 17.54 11.32 11.05
N GLY A 25 17.12 10.78 9.90
CA GLY A 25 17.74 11.06 8.60
C GLY A 25 19.08 10.35 8.35
N GLN A 26 19.50 9.45 9.24
CA GLN A 26 20.81 8.80 9.15
C GLN A 26 20.83 7.59 8.22
N LEU A 27 19.67 6.98 7.92
CA LEU A 27 19.59 5.81 7.05
C LEU A 27 19.75 6.23 5.57
N LYS A 28 20.84 5.77 4.95
CA LYS A 28 21.25 6.03 3.57
C LYS A 28 20.94 4.84 2.67
N THR A 29 20.68 5.11 1.39
CA THR A 29 20.57 4.08 0.36
C THR A 29 21.91 3.89 -0.33
N ALA A 30 22.38 2.64 -0.46
CA ALA A 30 23.63 2.32 -1.14
C ALA A 30 23.62 2.81 -2.59
N LYS A 31 24.70 3.48 -3.03
CA LYS A 31 24.82 4.01 -4.41
C LYS A 31 24.78 2.93 -5.49
N SER A 32 25.16 1.71 -5.16
CA SER A 32 25.13 0.55 -6.06
C SER A 32 23.72 -0.04 -6.21
N LEU A 33 22.79 0.26 -5.30
CA LEU A 33 21.44 -0.28 -5.38
C LEU A 33 20.68 0.36 -6.55
N ARG A 34 20.16 -0.50 -7.43
CA ARG A 34 19.20 -0.14 -8.48
C ARG A 34 17.96 -0.99 -8.31
N ARG A 35 16.80 -0.35 -8.34
CA ARG A 35 15.48 -0.98 -8.28
C ARG A 35 14.65 -0.32 -9.38
N ASP A 36 14.15 -1.12 -10.30
CA ASP A 36 13.29 -0.62 -11.36
C ASP A 36 11.88 -0.38 -10.84
N MET A 37 11.14 0.51 -11.51
CA MET A 37 9.72 0.71 -11.27
C MET A 37 8.94 -0.57 -11.55
N PRO A 38 8.07 -1.03 -10.65
CA PRO A 38 7.18 -2.15 -10.92
C PRO A 38 6.27 -1.86 -12.11
N LYS A 39 6.15 -2.80 -13.05
CA LYS A 39 5.24 -2.67 -14.20
C LYS A 39 3.83 -3.12 -13.83
N GLY A 40 2.84 -2.65 -14.59
CA GLY A 40 1.44 -3.13 -14.49
C GLY A 40 0.54 -2.22 -13.66
N PHE A 41 1.10 -1.42 -12.76
CA PHE A 41 0.36 -0.37 -12.06
C PHE A 41 0.65 1.01 -12.67
N PRO A 42 -0.36 1.86 -12.91
CA PRO A 42 -0.18 3.22 -13.40
C PRO A 42 0.34 4.13 -12.28
N TRP A 43 1.64 4.05 -11.98
CA TRP A 43 2.27 4.90 -10.98
C TRP A 43 2.08 6.39 -11.32
N PRO A 44 1.60 7.23 -10.38
CA PRO A 44 1.31 8.64 -10.68
C PRO A 44 2.55 9.45 -11.07
N ILE A 45 3.70 9.08 -10.48
CA ILE A 45 4.97 9.79 -10.62
C ILE A 45 6.03 8.82 -11.14
N LYS A 46 6.75 9.26 -12.18
CA LYS A 46 7.88 8.51 -12.75
C LYS A 46 9.00 8.36 -11.72
N ASP A 47 9.62 7.18 -11.67
CA ASP A 47 10.74 6.86 -10.76
C ASP A 47 10.43 7.01 -9.26
N TYR A 48 9.13 6.98 -8.89
CA TYR A 48 8.65 7.08 -7.52
C TYR A 48 7.64 5.95 -7.22
N PRO A 49 8.09 4.75 -6.81
CA PRO A 49 7.23 3.59 -6.63
C PRO A 49 6.53 3.59 -5.26
N LEU A 50 5.97 4.72 -4.87
CA LEU A 50 5.22 4.90 -3.64
C LEU A 50 3.93 5.66 -3.98
N CYS A 51 2.77 5.07 -3.72
CA CYS A 51 1.47 5.66 -4.08
C CYS A 51 0.48 5.53 -2.92
N PHE A 52 -0.26 6.61 -2.65
CA PHE A 52 -1.46 6.54 -1.82
C PHE A 52 -2.72 6.59 -2.70
N ILE A 53 -3.64 5.65 -2.48
CA ILE A 53 -4.93 5.60 -3.17
C ILE A 53 -6.03 5.90 -2.15
N HIS A 54 -6.73 7.01 -2.38
CA HIS A 54 -7.88 7.38 -1.58
C HIS A 54 -9.10 6.59 -1.99
N VAL A 55 -9.71 5.91 -1.02
CA VAL A 55 -11.06 5.36 -1.12
C VAL A 55 -12.02 6.27 -0.35
N ASP A 56 -13.00 6.81 -1.06
CA ASP A 56 -14.06 7.64 -0.51
C ASP A 56 -15.17 6.79 0.14
N GLY A 57 -15.93 7.43 1.03
CA GLY A 57 -17.00 6.80 1.80
C GLY A 57 -16.52 6.07 3.06
N PHE A 58 -17.49 5.70 3.91
CA PHE A 58 -17.29 4.95 5.15
C PHE A 58 -17.83 3.53 4.98
N HIS A 59 -17.15 2.76 4.13
CA HIS A 59 -17.53 1.40 3.77
C HIS A 59 -16.98 0.35 4.75
N GLU A 60 -16.68 0.73 6.00
CA GLU A 60 -16.21 -0.23 7.00
C GLU A 60 -17.39 -1.02 7.59
N SER A 61 -17.28 -2.35 7.59
CA SER A 61 -18.22 -3.26 8.25
C SER A 61 -17.48 -4.12 9.27
N ARG A 62 -18.21 -4.90 10.06
CA ARG A 62 -17.63 -5.88 10.99
C ARG A 62 -18.20 -7.26 10.70
N ASN A 63 -17.33 -8.27 10.71
CA ASN A 63 -17.77 -9.66 10.65
C ASN A 63 -18.33 -10.15 12.00
N VAL A 64 -18.77 -11.41 12.05
CA VAL A 64 -19.30 -12.08 13.26
C VAL A 64 -18.31 -12.02 14.44
N TRP A 65 -17.01 -11.94 14.17
CA TRP A 65 -15.94 -11.85 15.16
C TRP A 65 -15.56 -10.40 15.52
N MET A 66 -16.39 -9.42 15.18
CA MET A 66 -16.19 -7.98 15.41
C MET A 66 -14.92 -7.40 14.76
N SER A 67 -14.31 -8.13 13.81
CA SER A 67 -13.14 -7.67 13.05
C SER A 67 -13.59 -6.84 11.86
N THR A 68 -12.88 -5.75 11.59
CA THR A 68 -13.26 -4.77 10.56
C THR A 68 -12.81 -5.20 9.17
N GLU A 69 -13.65 -4.96 8.18
CA GLU A 69 -13.31 -5.06 6.75
C GLU A 69 -13.85 -3.83 6.01
N ASN A 70 -13.39 -3.65 4.78
CA ASN A 70 -13.81 -2.61 3.87
C ASN A 70 -13.88 -3.20 2.47
N GLU A 71 -15.11 -3.46 2.02
CA GLU A 71 -15.40 -4.17 0.78
C GLU A 71 -14.91 -3.41 -0.46
N LYS A 72 -14.96 -2.07 -0.41
CA LYS A 72 -14.47 -1.22 -1.51
C LYS A 72 -12.95 -1.26 -1.62
N GLU A 73 -12.25 -1.17 -0.48
CA GLU A 73 -10.80 -1.40 -0.47
C GLU A 73 -10.44 -2.81 -0.96
N ALA A 74 -11.18 -3.84 -0.55
CA ALA A 74 -10.91 -5.22 -0.94
C ALA A 74 -11.00 -5.42 -2.46
N HIS A 75 -12.08 -4.94 -3.10
CA HIS A 75 -12.23 -4.99 -4.56
C HIS A 75 -11.10 -4.25 -5.28
N LEU A 76 -10.78 -3.03 -4.84
CA LEU A 76 -9.72 -2.23 -5.46
C LEU A 76 -8.36 -2.92 -5.35
N ILE A 77 -8.02 -3.46 -4.18
CA ILE A 77 -6.76 -4.18 -3.95
C ILE A 77 -6.63 -5.38 -4.86
N VAL A 78 -7.71 -6.14 -5.03
CA VAL A 78 -7.76 -7.30 -5.91
C VAL A 78 -7.52 -6.88 -7.36
N ASN A 79 -8.17 -5.81 -7.84
CA ASN A 79 -7.95 -5.28 -9.18
C ASN A 79 -6.49 -4.85 -9.39
N ILE A 80 -5.91 -4.11 -8.44
CA ILE A 80 -4.50 -3.68 -8.49
C ILE A 80 -3.56 -4.89 -8.51
N ALA A 81 -3.84 -5.89 -7.66
CA ALA A 81 -3.04 -7.12 -7.63
C ALA A 81 -3.08 -7.84 -8.97
N SER A 82 -4.27 -7.98 -9.58
CA SER A 82 -4.42 -8.57 -10.92
C SER A 82 -3.65 -7.80 -11.99
N MET A 83 -3.68 -6.47 -11.98
CA MET A 83 -2.90 -5.63 -12.92
C MET A 83 -1.39 -5.88 -12.80
N LEU A 84 -0.90 -6.03 -11.56
CA LEU A 84 0.50 -6.33 -11.28
C LEU A 84 0.88 -7.77 -11.67
N PHE A 85 -0.03 -8.75 -11.48
CA PHE A 85 0.21 -10.15 -11.83
C PHE A 85 0.24 -10.42 -13.33
N GLN A 86 -0.55 -9.70 -14.12
CA GLN A 86 -0.59 -9.85 -15.58
C GLN A 86 0.73 -9.48 -16.27
N GLN A 87 1.61 -8.75 -15.59
CA GLN A 87 2.92 -8.44 -16.14
C GLN A 87 3.88 -9.58 -15.82
N ASN A 88 4.49 -10.17 -16.86
CA ASN A 88 5.53 -11.19 -16.75
C ASN A 88 6.87 -10.60 -16.24
N TRP A 89 6.81 -9.85 -15.13
CA TRP A 89 7.96 -9.30 -14.44
C TRP A 89 8.72 -10.48 -13.82
N ARG A 90 9.99 -10.66 -14.23
CA ARG A 90 10.88 -11.77 -13.82
C ARG A 90 10.96 -12.01 -12.30
N ASN A 91 10.52 -11.05 -11.48
CA ASN A 91 10.43 -11.12 -10.02
C ASN A 91 9.07 -10.62 -9.46
N GLY A 92 7.95 -10.82 -10.19
CA GLY A 92 6.58 -10.27 -10.05
C GLY A 92 5.82 -10.52 -8.75
N ARG A 93 6.45 -10.24 -7.61
CA ARG A 93 5.97 -10.71 -6.32
C ARG A 93 5.27 -9.58 -5.57
N VAL A 94 3.94 -9.67 -5.52
CA VAL A 94 3.08 -8.76 -4.77
C VAL A 94 2.80 -9.37 -3.40
N THR A 95 2.86 -8.56 -2.35
CA THR A 95 2.39 -8.93 -1.02
C THR A 95 1.33 -7.96 -0.54
N ILE A 96 0.16 -8.47 -0.22
CA ILE A 96 -0.92 -7.70 0.39
C ILE A 96 -0.80 -7.80 1.92
N ILE A 97 -0.89 -6.65 2.59
CA ILE A 97 -0.84 -6.53 4.04
C ILE A 97 -2.07 -5.76 4.50
N THR A 98 -2.74 -6.28 5.52
CA THR A 98 -3.84 -5.60 6.23
C THR A 98 -3.77 -5.94 7.71
N PRO A 99 -4.06 -4.99 8.62
CA PRO A 99 -4.03 -5.26 10.06
C PRO A 99 -5.28 -5.99 10.59
N TYR A 100 -6.33 -6.14 9.77
CA TYR A 100 -7.59 -6.75 10.18
C TYR A 100 -7.77 -8.14 9.56
N ARG A 101 -8.15 -9.10 10.42
CA ARG A 101 -8.36 -10.48 10.02
C ARG A 101 -9.50 -10.64 9.01
N ALA A 102 -10.64 -9.96 9.24
CA ALA A 102 -11.77 -9.99 8.31
C ALA A 102 -11.35 -9.50 6.92
N GLN A 103 -10.67 -8.35 6.83
CA GLN A 103 -10.16 -7.84 5.56
C GLN A 103 -9.23 -8.82 4.86
N ARG A 104 -8.35 -9.51 5.60
CA ARG A 104 -7.44 -10.50 5.01
C ARG A 104 -8.22 -11.66 4.39
N GLU A 105 -9.14 -12.24 5.15
CA GLU A 105 -9.96 -13.38 4.69
C GLU A 105 -10.77 -12.98 3.46
N ASN A 106 -11.42 -11.81 3.48
CA ASN A 106 -12.17 -11.27 2.36
C ASN A 106 -11.31 -11.09 1.09
N ILE A 107 -10.11 -10.50 1.21
CA ILE A 107 -9.18 -10.35 0.08
C ILE A 107 -8.68 -11.72 -0.43
N GLU A 108 -8.36 -12.65 0.48
CA GLU A 108 -7.90 -14.00 0.13
C GLU A 108 -8.98 -14.75 -0.67
N ASP A 109 -10.25 -14.68 -0.25
CA ASP A 109 -11.37 -15.32 -0.93
C ASP A 109 -11.58 -14.75 -2.34
N LYS A 110 -11.53 -13.42 -2.48
CA LYS A 110 -11.66 -12.75 -3.79
C LYS A 110 -10.49 -13.08 -4.72
N LEU A 111 -9.25 -13.14 -4.21
CA LEU A 111 -8.08 -13.50 -5.01
C LEU A 111 -8.09 -14.96 -5.45
N ASN A 112 -8.47 -15.87 -4.57
CA ASN A 112 -8.55 -17.30 -4.89
C ASN A 112 -9.58 -17.55 -5.99
N SER A 113 -10.70 -16.85 -5.95
CA SER A 113 -11.75 -16.91 -6.97
C SER A 113 -11.28 -16.41 -8.35
N LEU A 114 -10.34 -15.46 -8.40
CA LEU A 114 -9.86 -14.85 -9.65
C LEU A 114 -8.60 -15.51 -10.24
N CYS A 115 -7.68 -15.97 -9.40
CA CYS A 115 -6.33 -16.35 -9.83
C CYS A 115 -5.89 -17.75 -9.39
N GLY A 116 -6.77 -18.55 -8.76
CA GLY A 116 -6.49 -19.96 -8.45
C GLY A 116 -5.40 -20.20 -7.40
N GLY A 117 -5.04 -19.17 -6.62
CA GLY A 117 -4.09 -19.29 -5.50
C GLY A 117 -3.13 -18.10 -5.40
N TYR A 118 -2.90 -17.62 -4.19
CA TYR A 118 -2.02 -16.49 -3.89
C TYR A 118 -0.63 -16.93 -3.43
N HIS A 119 0.42 -16.47 -4.11
CA HIS A 119 1.82 -16.71 -3.72
C HIS A 119 2.41 -15.51 -2.97
N LYS A 120 2.94 -15.77 -1.78
CA LYS A 120 3.38 -14.77 -0.80
C LYS A 120 4.87 -14.46 -0.90
N GLN A 121 5.30 -13.50 -1.72
CA GLN A 121 6.68 -13.00 -1.68
C GLN A 121 6.77 -11.48 -1.96
N CYS A 122 7.75 -10.78 -1.37
CA CYS A 122 7.74 -9.32 -1.25
C CYS A 122 8.74 -8.62 -2.20
N GLU A 123 8.25 -8.09 -3.32
CA GLU A 123 8.90 -7.02 -4.09
C GLU A 123 8.04 -5.74 -4.04
N VAL A 124 6.75 -5.87 -4.36
CA VAL A 124 5.73 -4.82 -4.23
C VAL A 124 4.82 -5.13 -3.05
N ILE A 125 4.45 -4.11 -2.28
CA ILE A 125 3.46 -4.25 -1.21
C ILE A 125 2.22 -3.42 -1.53
N ILE A 126 1.05 -4.03 -1.32
CA ILE A 126 -0.22 -3.33 -1.26
C ILE A 126 -0.69 -3.37 0.19
N PHE A 127 -0.92 -2.21 0.80
CA PHE A 127 -1.39 -2.10 2.17
C PHE A 127 -2.84 -1.63 2.21
N SER A 128 -3.73 -2.38 2.86
CA SER A 128 -5.11 -1.96 3.15
C SER A 128 -5.15 -1.33 4.53
N ALA A 129 -5.56 -0.07 4.62
CA ALA A 129 -5.76 0.60 5.90
C ALA A 129 -7.09 0.22 6.55
N VAL A 130 -8.11 -0.13 5.76
CA VAL A 130 -9.46 -0.56 6.14
C VAL A 130 -10.31 0.54 6.78
N ARG A 131 -9.75 1.26 7.75
CA ARG A 131 -10.47 2.20 8.61
C ARG A 131 -10.93 3.41 7.83
N ALA A 132 -12.25 3.58 7.81
CA ALA A 132 -12.95 4.68 7.18
C ALA A 132 -14.18 4.99 8.03
N ASN A 133 -14.07 5.93 8.98
CA ASN A 133 -15.16 6.26 9.90
C ASN A 133 -15.13 7.71 10.37
N ASP A 134 -16.31 8.24 10.71
CA ASP A 134 -16.52 9.60 11.24
C ASP A 134 -15.86 9.83 12.61
N MET A 135 -15.65 8.76 13.38
CA MET A 135 -15.00 8.83 14.68
C MET A 135 -13.48 8.99 14.59
N ASN A 136 -12.91 9.03 13.37
CA ASN A 136 -11.48 9.20 13.12
C ASN A 136 -10.60 8.17 13.84
N SER A 137 -11.15 6.97 14.09
CA SER A 137 -10.48 5.91 14.83
C SER A 137 -9.79 4.94 13.88
N ILE A 138 -8.46 4.88 13.99
CA ILE A 138 -7.61 4.02 13.16
C ILE A 138 -7.13 2.74 13.85
N GLY A 139 -7.54 2.51 15.12
CA GLY A 139 -7.18 1.31 15.88
C GLY A 139 -5.68 1.00 15.93
N PHE A 140 -5.31 -0.22 15.50
CA PHE A 140 -3.93 -0.73 15.52
C PHE A 140 -2.95 0.00 14.60
N LEU A 141 -3.44 0.87 13.71
CA LEU A 141 -2.60 1.67 12.82
C LEU A 141 -1.82 2.78 13.57
N LYS A 142 -2.10 3.02 14.85
CA LYS A 142 -1.38 3.99 15.70
C LYS A 142 0.00 3.48 16.17
N GLU A 143 0.27 2.18 16.05
CA GLU A 143 1.50 1.59 16.59
C GLU A 143 2.70 1.93 15.71
N ARG A 144 3.46 2.93 16.13
CA ARG A 144 4.65 3.45 15.45
C ARG A 144 5.63 2.37 14.95
N PRO A 145 5.99 1.33 15.74
CA PRO A 145 6.86 0.26 15.25
C PRO A 145 6.22 -0.57 14.12
N ARG A 146 4.91 -0.82 14.16
CA ARG A 146 4.20 -1.57 13.11
C ARG A 146 4.15 -0.78 11.81
N VAL A 147 3.94 0.53 11.90
CA VAL A 147 3.97 1.42 10.73
C VAL A 147 5.37 1.44 10.11
N ASN A 148 6.44 1.59 10.91
CA ASN A 148 7.81 1.53 10.38
C ASN A 148 8.09 0.19 9.69
N VAL A 149 7.72 -0.94 10.31
CA VAL A 149 7.89 -2.26 9.70
C VAL A 149 7.13 -2.35 8.38
N MET A 150 5.87 -1.91 8.34
CA MET A 150 5.05 -1.93 7.13
C MET A 150 5.68 -1.10 6.01
N LEU A 151 6.13 0.13 6.32
CA LEU A 151 6.75 1.04 5.35
C LEU A 151 8.12 0.55 4.85
N THR A 152 8.83 -0.28 5.62
CA THR A 152 10.18 -0.77 5.29
C THR A 152 10.24 -2.21 4.75
N ARG A 153 9.10 -2.91 4.69
CA ARG A 153 9.01 -4.22 4.02
C ARG A 153 9.19 -4.19 2.48
N PRO A 154 8.63 -3.21 1.74
CA PRO A 154 8.63 -3.24 0.28
C PRO A 154 10.04 -3.00 -0.27
N LYS A 155 10.39 -3.64 -1.39
CA LYS A 155 11.70 -3.48 -2.02
C LYS A 155 11.63 -2.54 -3.23
N SER A 156 10.63 -2.77 -4.08
CA SER A 156 10.51 -2.14 -5.38
C SER A 156 9.29 -1.26 -5.51
N GLY A 157 8.23 -1.47 -4.71
CA GLY A 157 7.13 -0.50 -4.63
C GLY A 157 6.16 -0.70 -3.47
N LEU A 158 5.45 0.36 -3.12
CA LEU A 158 4.44 0.38 -2.07
C LEU A 158 3.21 1.15 -2.55
N ILE A 159 2.05 0.49 -2.45
CA ILE A 159 0.74 1.08 -2.68
C ILE A 159 -0.01 1.02 -1.37
N VAL A 160 -0.46 2.15 -0.85
CA VAL A 160 -1.29 2.23 0.35
C VAL A 160 -2.70 2.62 -0.08
N VAL A 161 -3.67 1.80 0.26
CA VAL A 161 -5.09 2.03 -0.01
C VAL A 161 -5.77 2.39 1.30
N GLY A 162 -6.53 3.49 1.33
CA GLY A 162 -7.25 3.89 2.53
C GLY A 162 -8.06 5.17 2.41
N ASN A 163 -8.75 5.52 3.49
CA ASN A 163 -9.50 6.76 3.57
C ASN A 163 -8.62 7.91 4.09
N LEU A 164 -8.40 8.94 3.24
CA LEU A 164 -7.54 10.08 3.55
C LEU A 164 -8.02 10.84 4.78
N HIS A 165 -9.34 11.08 4.87
CA HIS A 165 -9.93 11.82 5.98
C HIS A 165 -9.61 11.15 7.32
N THR A 166 -9.86 9.84 7.41
CA THR A 166 -9.68 9.06 8.63
C THR A 166 -8.19 8.94 9.02
N LEU A 167 -7.31 8.64 8.06
CA LEU A 167 -5.88 8.47 8.34
C LEU A 167 -5.18 9.77 8.71
N SER A 168 -5.56 10.91 8.11
CA SER A 168 -4.94 12.21 8.35
C SER A 168 -5.09 12.74 9.78
N LYS A 169 -5.94 12.12 10.59
CA LYS A 169 -6.21 12.52 11.97
C LYS A 169 -5.20 11.96 12.96
N GLU A 170 -4.44 10.95 12.57
CA GLU A 170 -3.32 10.46 13.37
C GLU A 170 -2.01 11.09 12.89
N ILE A 171 -1.16 11.48 13.85
CA ILE A 171 0.01 12.32 13.64
C ILE A 171 1.00 11.68 12.67
N LEU A 172 1.35 10.40 12.85
CA LEU A 172 2.31 9.70 12.00
C LEU A 172 1.76 9.52 10.59
N TRP A 173 0.51 9.10 10.45
CA TRP A 173 -0.15 8.95 9.15
C TRP A 173 -0.31 10.29 8.43
N ASN A 174 -0.63 11.38 9.13
CA ASN A 174 -0.68 12.71 8.55
C ASN A 174 0.68 13.14 7.98
N LYS A 175 1.77 12.93 8.74
CA LYS A 175 3.12 13.20 8.25
C LYS A 175 3.45 12.38 7.00
N TRP A 176 3.10 11.09 7.00
CA TRP A 176 3.34 10.21 5.86
C TRP A 176 2.50 10.62 4.64
N LEU A 177 1.22 10.92 4.82
CA LEU A 177 0.33 11.44 3.79
C LEU A 177 0.83 12.78 3.24
N THR A 178 1.29 13.68 4.10
CA THR A 178 1.91 14.95 3.68
C THR A 178 3.16 14.70 2.82
N HIS A 179 4.00 13.74 3.20
CA HIS A 179 5.17 13.36 2.40
C HIS A 179 4.78 12.82 1.02
N VAL A 180 3.81 11.90 0.94
CA VAL A 180 3.45 11.22 -0.31
C VAL A 180 2.53 12.08 -1.20
N VAL A 181 1.45 12.60 -0.64
CA VAL A 181 0.37 13.31 -1.36
C VAL A 181 0.73 14.76 -1.62
N VAL A 182 1.22 15.49 -0.62
CA VAL A 182 1.45 16.94 -0.75
C VAL A 182 2.82 17.23 -1.37
N LYS A 183 3.90 16.67 -0.79
CA LYS A 183 5.27 16.96 -1.25
C LYS A 183 5.60 16.26 -2.57
N ASN A 184 5.28 14.97 -2.68
CA ASN A 184 5.64 14.16 -3.85
C ASN A 184 4.51 13.99 -4.87
N LYS A 185 3.28 14.46 -4.57
CA LYS A 185 2.13 14.41 -5.49
C LYS A 185 1.77 13.00 -5.98
N SER A 186 2.12 11.96 -5.23
CA SER A 186 1.86 10.57 -5.61
C SER A 186 0.57 10.06 -4.97
N PHE A 187 -0.54 10.46 -5.59
CA PHE A 187 -1.90 10.25 -5.09
C PHE A 187 -2.83 9.84 -6.22
N VAL A 188 -3.76 8.93 -5.94
CA VAL A 188 -4.83 8.54 -6.86
C VAL A 188 -6.16 8.49 -6.10
N ASP A 189 -7.22 8.97 -6.72
CA ASP A 189 -8.59 8.73 -6.27
C ASP A 189 -9.09 7.40 -6.86
N SER A 190 -9.67 6.51 -6.03
CA SER A 190 -10.06 5.17 -6.47
C SER A 190 -11.00 5.16 -7.69
N ARG A 191 -11.84 6.19 -7.82
CA ARG A 191 -12.79 6.35 -8.94
C ARG A 191 -12.10 6.39 -10.30
N VAL A 192 -10.86 6.88 -10.36
CA VAL A 192 -10.06 6.93 -11.60
C VAL A 192 -9.62 5.53 -12.03
N LEU A 193 -9.35 4.64 -11.09
CA LEU A 193 -8.93 3.26 -11.39
C LEU A 193 -10.12 2.37 -11.76
N GLU A 194 -11.27 2.59 -11.13
CA GLU A 194 -12.52 1.87 -11.41
C GLU A 194 -12.96 2.09 -12.87
N GLN A 195 -12.97 3.34 -13.35
CA GLN A 195 -13.34 3.69 -14.74
C GLN A 195 -12.45 3.02 -15.81
N ASN A 196 -11.18 2.79 -15.51
CA ASN A 196 -10.26 2.11 -16.42
C ASN A 196 -10.45 0.58 -16.45
N THR A 197 -11.14 0.03 -15.44
CA THR A 197 -11.41 -1.42 -15.34
C THR A 197 -12.65 -1.79 -16.16
N ASP A 198 -13.70 -0.97 -16.12
CA ASP A 198 -14.95 -1.18 -16.88
C ASP A 198 -14.73 -1.13 -18.40
N LEU A 199 -13.83 -0.25 -18.86
CA LEU A 199 -13.47 -0.16 -20.28
C LEU A 199 -12.76 -1.42 -20.79
N ASN A 200 -11.99 -2.12 -19.95
CA ASN A 200 -11.27 -3.34 -20.33
C ASN A 200 -12.14 -4.60 -20.29
N ILE A 201 -13.25 -4.58 -19.54
CA ILE A 201 -14.22 -5.69 -19.48
C ILE A 201 -15.21 -5.59 -20.64
N SER A 202 -15.58 -4.38 -21.09
CA SER A 202 -16.51 -4.19 -22.21
C SER A 202 -15.91 -4.46 -23.60
N THR A 203 -14.60 -4.66 -23.71
CA THR A 203 -13.88 -4.98 -24.96
C THR A 203 -13.37 -6.43 -25.03
N LYS A 204 -13.85 -7.33 -24.16
CA LYS A 204 -13.59 -8.77 -24.26
C LYS A 204 -14.83 -9.56 -24.65
#